data_AF-A0A3B9FU87-F1
#
_entry.id   AF-A0A3B9FU87-F1
#
_cell.length_a   1.000
_cell.length_b   1.000
_cell.length_c   1.000
_cell.angle_alpha   90.00
_cell.angle_beta   90.00
_cell.angle_gamma   90.00
#
_symmetry.space_group_name_H-M   'P 1'
#
loop_
_entity.id
_entity.type
_entity.pdbx_description
1 polymer ?
#
loop_
_entity_poly.entity_id
_entity_poly.type
_entity_poly.pdbx_seq_one_letter_code
_entity_poly.pdbx_strand_id
1 'polypeptide(L)'
;ESQILTHYPKDLETSRRITRQEARTHPDQEALVKLGGIAEELVEAIAMEARKSEYVDQKSGVSARMTITALENLVSAAERRALRHGESLTWVRMSDFWGVIPSITGKVELVYEGEQEGPFIVALNLIGKAVRNRFPSYFPAPESGRKPLGKGREEGADIPADYASVVDWFNSGHQLDLLYDLPETEYRKALDKVTGLSDLVSNYYPQVSPDEHYFLMEFVLHGLAEYSRLNKQILQHATVFGDLLSAMFQSDDSEDWEEEDEDDDF
;
A
#
# COMPACT_ATOMS: atom_id res chain seq x y z
N GLU A 1 -32.81 1.25 29.57
CA GLU A 1 -32.03 1.00 28.34
C GLU A 1 -30.65 0.53 28.74
N SER A 2 -30.23 -0.68 28.36
CA SER A 2 -28.85 -1.13 28.52
C SER A 2 -28.32 -1.43 27.13
N GLN A 3 -27.85 -0.38 26.45
CA GLN A 3 -26.99 -0.57 25.29
C GLN A 3 -25.58 -0.87 25.79
N ILE A 4 -25.05 -2.02 25.40
CA ILE A 4 -23.62 -2.29 25.53
C ILE A 4 -22.94 -1.51 24.42
N LEU A 5 -22.34 -0.37 24.76
CA LEU A 5 -21.45 0.37 23.86
C LEU A 5 -20.12 -0.38 23.80
N THR A 6 -19.98 -1.28 22.83
CA THR A 6 -18.70 -1.94 22.55
C THR A 6 -17.77 -0.93 21.88
N HIS A 7 -16.81 -0.40 22.63
CA HIS A 7 -15.73 0.38 22.04
C HIS A 7 -14.69 -0.56 21.43
N TYR A 8 -14.25 -0.24 20.22
CA TYR A 8 -13.14 -0.93 19.60
C TYR A 8 -11.83 -0.68 20.37
N PRO A 9 -10.89 -1.64 20.36
CA PRO A 9 -9.57 -1.43 20.93
C PRO A 9 -8.94 -0.17 20.35
N LYS A 10 -8.48 0.74 21.21
CA LYS A 10 -7.72 1.92 20.81
C LYS A 10 -6.26 1.60 20.53
N ASP A 11 -5.80 0.47 21.08
CA ASP A 11 -4.43 0.00 21.00
C ASP A 11 -4.26 -0.96 19.81
N LEU A 12 -3.25 -0.68 18.98
CA LEU A 12 -2.94 -1.43 17.76
C LEU A 12 -2.59 -2.89 18.08
N GLU A 13 -1.78 -3.11 19.12
CA GLU A 13 -1.31 -4.44 19.50
C GLU A 13 -2.48 -5.33 19.96
N THR A 14 -3.37 -4.77 20.77
CA THR A 14 -4.58 -5.46 21.23
C THR A 14 -5.50 -5.78 20.05
N SER A 15 -5.70 -4.84 19.13
CA SER A 15 -6.52 -5.06 17.92
C SER A 15 -5.94 -6.17 17.05
N ARG A 16 -4.63 -6.13 16.80
CA ARG A 16 -3.90 -7.18 16.06
C ARG A 16 -4.07 -8.55 16.71
N ARG A 17 -3.96 -8.65 18.04
CA ARG A 17 -4.13 -9.92 18.76
C ARG A 17 -5.55 -10.47 18.59
N ILE A 18 -6.56 -9.62 18.65
CA ILE A 18 -7.96 -10.03 18.43
C ILE A 18 -8.14 -10.51 16.99
N THR A 19 -7.70 -9.74 16.00
CA THR A 19 -7.83 -10.10 14.60
C THR A 19 -7.13 -11.43 14.29
N ARG A 20 -5.91 -11.64 14.79
CA ARG A 20 -5.19 -12.91 14.63
C ARG A 20 -5.92 -14.08 15.31
N GLN A 21 -6.51 -13.86 16.48
CA GLN A 21 -7.26 -14.89 17.21
C GLN A 21 -8.56 -15.28 16.48
N GLU A 22 -9.24 -14.30 15.88
CA GLU A 22 -10.57 -14.49 15.32
C GLU A 22 -10.57 -14.81 13.82
N ALA A 23 -9.49 -14.50 13.09
CA ALA A 23 -9.31 -14.87 11.71
C ALA A 23 -9.26 -16.40 11.55
N ARG A 24 -10.04 -16.91 10.60
CA ARG A 24 -10.16 -18.34 10.33
C ARG A 24 -9.37 -18.70 9.09
N THR A 25 -8.07 -18.90 9.27
CA THR A 25 -7.20 -19.48 8.25
C THR A 25 -7.26 -21.01 8.29
N HIS A 26 -7.33 -21.65 7.12
CA HIS A 26 -7.28 -23.11 7.05
C HIS A 26 -5.87 -23.62 7.38
N PRO A 27 -5.69 -24.80 8.02
CA PRO A 27 -4.36 -25.34 8.31
C PRO A 27 -3.44 -25.44 7.08
N ASP A 28 -4.00 -25.76 5.91
CA ASP A 28 -3.24 -25.80 4.65
C ASP A 28 -2.74 -24.40 4.24
N GLN A 29 -3.54 -23.35 4.48
CA GLN A 29 -3.13 -21.96 4.27
C GLN A 29 -2.02 -21.56 5.23
N GLU A 30 -2.10 -21.95 6.51
CA GLU A 30 -1.05 -21.65 7.51
C GLU A 30 0.28 -22.38 7.21
N ALA A 31 0.19 -23.57 6.61
CA ALA A 31 1.35 -24.31 6.13
C ALA A 31 2.02 -23.62 4.94
N LEU A 32 1.21 -23.16 3.97
CA LEU A 32 1.65 -22.59 2.70
C LEU A 32 2.05 -21.11 2.79
N VAL A 33 1.30 -20.30 3.53
CA VAL A 33 1.43 -18.83 3.58
C VAL A 33 2.07 -18.40 4.89
N LYS A 34 3.09 -17.54 4.79
CA LYS A 34 3.75 -16.88 5.91
C LYS A 34 3.41 -15.40 5.91
N LEU A 35 3.18 -14.88 7.10
CA LEU A 35 2.69 -13.53 7.33
C LEU A 35 3.72 -12.76 8.17
N GLY A 36 4.15 -11.62 7.64
CA GLY A 36 5.03 -10.69 8.36
C GLY A 36 4.25 -9.81 9.35
N GLY A 37 4.89 -9.42 10.44
CA GLY A 37 4.25 -8.57 11.47
C GLY A 37 3.79 -7.21 10.93
N ILE A 38 4.52 -6.66 9.96
CA ILE A 38 4.17 -5.39 9.29
C ILE A 38 2.84 -5.52 8.54
N ALA A 39 2.62 -6.64 7.85
CA ALA A 39 1.39 -6.88 7.11
C ALA A 39 0.15 -6.91 8.04
N GLU A 40 0.27 -7.56 9.20
CA GLU A 40 -0.80 -7.55 10.20
C GLU A 40 -1.05 -6.15 10.77
N GLU A 41 0.02 -5.40 11.05
CA GLU A 41 -0.11 -4.02 11.52
C GLU A 41 -0.79 -3.13 10.48
N LEU A 42 -0.52 -3.33 9.19
CA LEU A 42 -1.17 -2.59 8.11
C LEU A 42 -2.66 -2.91 8.00
N VAL A 43 -3.08 -4.17 8.18
CA VAL A 43 -4.51 -4.53 8.23
C VAL A 43 -5.24 -3.74 9.32
N GLU A 44 -4.65 -3.65 10.50
CA GLU A 44 -5.23 -2.85 11.60
C GLU A 44 -5.18 -1.35 11.33
N ALA A 45 -4.08 -0.86 10.73
CA ALA A 45 -3.93 0.54 10.38
C ALA A 45 -4.99 0.98 9.36
N ILE A 46 -5.35 0.16 8.38
CA ILE A 46 -6.43 0.45 7.42
C ILE A 46 -7.75 0.72 8.16
N ALA A 47 -8.10 -0.11 9.14
CA ALA A 47 -9.32 0.11 9.93
C ALA A 47 -9.24 1.37 10.81
N MET A 48 -8.04 1.71 11.32
CA MET A 48 -7.84 2.96 12.04
C MET A 48 -8.02 4.19 11.14
N GLU A 49 -7.56 4.12 9.89
CA GLU A 49 -7.76 5.20 8.91
C GLU A 49 -9.23 5.30 8.49
N ALA A 50 -9.92 4.16 8.31
CA ALA A 50 -11.35 4.16 7.99
C ALA A 50 -12.19 4.84 9.08
N ARG A 51 -11.84 4.65 10.36
CA ARG A 51 -12.51 5.30 11.51
C ARG A 51 -12.31 6.82 11.60
N LYS A 52 -11.34 7.36 10.86
CA LYS A 52 -11.05 8.80 10.79
C LYS A 52 -11.45 9.41 9.45
N SER A 53 -11.84 8.57 8.48
CA SER A 53 -12.13 8.99 7.12
C SER A 53 -13.45 9.75 7.06
N GLU A 54 -13.43 10.89 6.39
CA GLU A 54 -14.64 11.67 6.08
C GLU A 54 -15.54 10.95 5.08
N TYR A 55 -14.99 10.05 4.25
CA TYR A 55 -15.73 9.26 3.27
C TYR A 55 -16.48 8.07 3.87
N VAL A 56 -16.29 7.77 5.16
CA VAL A 56 -16.84 6.59 5.83
C VAL A 56 -17.90 6.99 6.85
N ASP A 57 -19.05 6.31 6.84
CA ASP A 57 -20.11 6.54 7.81
C ASP A 57 -19.72 6.01 9.21
N GLN A 58 -19.34 6.94 10.07
CA GLN A 58 -18.96 6.65 11.46
C GLN A 58 -20.14 6.15 12.31
N LYS A 59 -21.40 6.37 11.89
CA LYS A 59 -22.58 5.85 12.60
C LYS A 59 -22.79 4.36 12.36
N SER A 60 -22.51 3.88 11.14
CA SER A 60 -22.44 2.45 10.83
C SER A 60 -21.23 1.80 11.50
N GLY A 61 -20.12 2.54 11.57
CA GLY A 61 -18.92 2.18 12.32
C GLY A 61 -18.04 1.15 11.62
N VAL A 62 -16.74 1.19 11.91
CA VAL A 62 -15.76 0.26 11.33
C VAL A 62 -15.45 -0.87 12.31
N SER A 63 -16.04 -2.03 12.05
CA SER A 63 -15.98 -3.19 12.95
C SER A 63 -14.72 -4.04 12.81
N ALA A 64 -14.41 -4.83 13.84
CA ALA A 64 -13.37 -5.86 13.77
C ALA A 64 -13.63 -6.90 12.67
N ARG A 65 -14.87 -7.04 12.18
CA ARG A 65 -15.16 -7.93 11.04
C ARG A 65 -14.42 -7.49 9.78
N MET A 66 -14.18 -6.19 9.61
CA MET A 66 -13.39 -5.67 8.51
C MET A 66 -11.95 -6.18 8.59
N THR A 67 -11.27 -6.04 9.74
CA THR A 67 -9.87 -6.46 9.90
C THR A 67 -9.73 -7.99 9.85
N ILE A 68 -10.67 -8.73 10.45
CA ILE A 68 -10.71 -10.19 10.38
C ILE A 68 -10.80 -10.66 8.92
N THR A 69 -11.78 -10.17 8.17
CA THR A 69 -11.95 -10.57 6.75
C THR A 69 -10.86 -10.00 5.84
N ALA A 70 -10.26 -8.86 6.20
CA ALA A 70 -9.09 -8.32 5.51
C ALA A 70 -7.88 -9.26 5.67
N LEU A 71 -7.61 -9.74 6.88
CA LEU A 71 -6.53 -10.69 7.13
C LEU A 71 -6.76 -12.02 6.40
N GLU A 72 -7.98 -12.56 6.46
CA GLU A 72 -8.35 -13.78 5.73
C GLU A 72 -8.16 -13.64 4.21
N ASN A 73 -8.58 -12.51 3.64
CA ASN A 73 -8.41 -12.24 2.21
C ASN A 73 -6.96 -11.98 1.82
N LEU A 74 -6.17 -11.35 2.70
CA LEU A 74 -4.73 -11.14 2.47
C LEU A 74 -4.00 -12.48 2.37
N VAL A 75 -4.29 -13.41 3.28
CA VAL A 75 -3.75 -14.78 3.24
C VAL A 75 -4.23 -15.52 1.99
N SER A 76 -5.51 -15.39 1.63
CA SER A 76 -6.09 -16.01 0.45
C SER A 76 -5.48 -15.48 -0.86
N ALA A 77 -5.13 -14.19 -0.92
CA ALA A 77 -4.46 -13.59 -2.07
C ALA A 77 -3.05 -14.17 -2.27
N ALA A 78 -2.27 -14.26 -1.19
CA ALA A 78 -0.95 -14.87 -1.22
C ALA A 78 -1.01 -16.37 -1.56
N GLU A 79 -1.96 -17.12 -0.99
CA GLU A 79 -2.21 -18.53 -1.33
C GLU A 79 -2.50 -18.68 -2.82
N ARG A 80 -3.44 -17.90 -3.36
CA ARG A 80 -3.81 -17.96 -4.78
C ARG A 80 -2.58 -17.72 -5.66
N ARG A 81 -1.73 -16.75 -5.30
CA ARG A 81 -0.49 -16.47 -6.03
C ARG A 81 0.46 -17.68 -6.01
N ALA A 82 0.67 -18.28 -4.85
CA ALA A 82 1.54 -19.46 -4.72
C ALA A 82 1.01 -20.66 -5.53
N LEU A 83 -0.28 -20.97 -5.41
CA LEU A 83 -0.90 -22.10 -6.10
C LEU A 83 -0.84 -21.95 -7.63
N ARG A 84 -0.98 -20.73 -8.16
CA ARG A 84 -0.88 -20.48 -9.60
C ARG A 84 0.50 -20.79 -10.18
N HIS A 85 1.55 -20.67 -9.36
CA HIS A 85 2.93 -20.92 -9.77
C HIS A 85 3.51 -22.23 -9.24
N GLY A 86 2.70 -23.02 -8.51
CA GLY A 86 3.15 -24.28 -7.92
C GLY A 86 4.18 -24.08 -6.79
N GLU A 87 4.15 -22.95 -6.10
CA GLU A 87 5.03 -22.64 -4.97
C GLU A 87 4.55 -23.40 -3.71
N SER A 88 5.47 -24.06 -3.01
CA SER A 88 5.14 -24.83 -1.79
C SER A 88 5.15 -24.00 -0.51
N LEU A 89 5.63 -22.76 -0.60
CA LEU A 89 5.70 -21.79 0.49
C LEU A 89 5.70 -20.38 -0.14
N THR A 90 4.98 -19.45 0.47
CA THR A 90 4.97 -18.04 0.05
C THR A 90 4.89 -17.12 1.27
N TRP A 91 5.43 -15.92 1.13
CA TRP A 91 5.23 -14.83 2.09
C TRP A 91 4.25 -13.82 1.54
N VAL A 92 3.42 -13.23 2.41
CA VAL A 92 2.57 -12.09 2.07
C VAL A 92 3.45 -10.92 1.62
N ARG A 93 3.04 -10.27 0.53
CA ARG A 93 3.67 -9.11 -0.11
C ARG A 93 2.78 -7.87 0.00
N MET A 94 3.30 -6.67 -0.27
CA MET A 94 2.44 -5.48 -0.32
C MET A 94 1.42 -5.58 -1.47
N SER A 95 1.81 -6.16 -2.59
CA SER A 95 0.92 -6.49 -3.72
C SER A 95 -0.30 -7.34 -3.33
N ASP A 96 -0.19 -8.20 -2.31
CA ASP A 96 -1.31 -9.05 -1.87
C ASP A 96 -2.42 -8.22 -1.18
N PHE A 97 -2.15 -6.98 -0.74
CA PHE A 97 -3.18 -6.08 -0.19
C PHE A 97 -4.25 -5.68 -1.20
N TRP A 98 -4.01 -5.88 -2.50
CA TRP A 98 -5.07 -5.82 -3.50
C TRP A 98 -6.26 -6.74 -3.15
N GLY A 99 -5.97 -7.92 -2.59
CA GLY A 99 -6.99 -8.87 -2.16
C GLY A 99 -7.82 -8.39 -0.97
N VAL A 100 -7.36 -7.38 -0.22
CA VAL A 100 -8.07 -6.84 0.95
C VAL A 100 -9.23 -5.92 0.55
N ILE A 101 -9.20 -5.35 -0.66
CA ILE A 101 -10.16 -4.34 -1.14
C ILE A 101 -11.63 -4.78 -0.93
N PRO A 102 -12.06 -6.00 -1.29
CA PRO A 102 -13.44 -6.44 -1.07
C PRO A 102 -13.86 -6.48 0.41
N SER A 103 -12.92 -6.70 1.33
CA SER A 103 -13.18 -6.64 2.77
C SER A 103 -13.43 -5.22 3.25
N ILE A 104 -12.85 -4.23 2.58
CA ILE A 104 -13.09 -2.81 2.85
C ILE A 104 -14.44 -2.43 2.26
N THR A 105 -14.62 -2.59 0.95
CA THR A 105 -15.83 -2.12 0.25
C THR A 105 -17.10 -2.85 0.67
N GLY A 106 -17.00 -4.10 1.13
CA GLY A 106 -18.16 -4.88 1.59
C GLY A 106 -18.46 -4.78 3.09
N LYS A 107 -17.63 -4.10 3.89
CA LYS A 107 -17.80 -4.02 5.37
C LYS A 107 -17.76 -2.61 5.93
N VAL A 108 -17.52 -1.62 5.07
CA VAL A 108 -17.50 -0.21 5.42
C VAL A 108 -18.61 0.46 4.63
N GLU A 109 -19.49 1.17 5.33
CA GLU A 109 -20.50 2.00 4.70
C GLU A 109 -19.91 3.38 4.40
N LEU A 110 -20.22 3.92 3.23
CA LEU A 110 -19.74 5.24 2.82
C LEU A 110 -20.81 6.30 3.08
N VAL A 111 -20.34 7.53 3.32
CA VAL A 111 -21.22 8.71 3.24
C VAL A 111 -21.39 9.13 1.78
N TYR A 112 -22.24 10.13 1.54
CA TYR A 112 -22.50 10.64 0.20
C TYR A 112 -21.23 11.01 -0.57
N GLU A 113 -20.30 11.71 0.08
CA GLU A 113 -19.01 12.09 -0.50
C GLU A 113 -18.17 10.86 -0.86
N GLY A 114 -18.20 9.81 -0.04
CA GLY A 114 -17.47 8.56 -0.32
C GLY A 114 -18.08 7.75 -1.47
N GLU A 115 -19.40 7.76 -1.60
CA GLU A 115 -20.10 7.15 -2.74
C GLU A 115 -19.77 7.88 -4.06
N GLN A 116 -19.60 9.21 -4.02
CA GLN A 116 -19.17 9.99 -5.18
C GLN A 116 -17.74 9.67 -5.64
N GLU A 117 -16.80 9.54 -4.69
CA GLU A 117 -15.42 9.11 -4.99
C GLU A 117 -15.36 7.66 -5.52
N GLY A 118 -16.30 6.84 -5.08
CA GLY A 118 -16.41 5.44 -5.44
C GLY A 118 -15.70 4.51 -4.42
N PRO A 119 -16.34 3.40 -4.04
CA PRO A 119 -15.87 2.54 -2.94
C PRO A 119 -14.47 1.96 -3.17
N PHE A 120 -14.14 1.66 -4.42
CA PHE A 120 -12.84 1.13 -4.79
C PHE A 120 -11.71 2.15 -4.53
N ILE A 121 -11.92 3.41 -4.93
CA ILE A 121 -10.93 4.48 -4.74
C ILE A 121 -10.79 4.81 -3.25
N VAL A 122 -11.89 4.86 -2.51
CA VAL A 122 -11.85 5.02 -1.06
C VAL A 122 -11.03 3.90 -0.40
N ALA A 123 -11.21 2.64 -0.82
CA ALA A 123 -10.43 1.52 -0.29
C ALA A 123 -8.93 1.65 -0.57
N LEU A 124 -8.54 2.02 -1.78
CA LEU A 124 -7.14 2.27 -2.14
C LEU A 124 -6.54 3.41 -1.32
N ASN A 125 -7.29 4.50 -1.14
CA ASN A 125 -6.88 5.65 -0.33
C ASN A 125 -6.67 5.27 1.14
N LEU A 126 -7.50 4.38 1.70
CA LEU A 126 -7.33 3.88 3.06
C LEU A 126 -6.06 3.02 3.20
N ILE A 127 -5.76 2.17 2.22
CA ILE A 127 -4.50 1.39 2.18
C ILE A 127 -3.30 2.33 2.08
N GLY A 128 -3.34 3.31 1.17
CA GLY A 128 -2.26 4.30 1.03
C GLY A 128 -2.03 5.12 2.31
N LYS A 129 -3.09 5.64 2.93
CA LYS A 129 -3.01 6.34 4.21
C LYS A 129 -2.43 5.45 5.32
N ALA A 130 -2.81 4.18 5.37
CA ALA A 130 -2.25 3.22 6.32
C ALA A 130 -0.75 3.02 6.11
N VAL A 131 -0.30 2.83 4.87
CA VAL A 131 1.13 2.77 4.52
C VAL A 131 1.83 4.06 4.94
N ARG A 132 1.33 5.23 4.52
CA ARG A 132 1.91 6.55 4.83
C ARG A 132 2.11 6.74 6.33
N ASN A 133 1.09 6.43 7.13
CA ASN A 133 1.12 6.66 8.57
C ASN A 133 1.97 5.62 9.32
N ARG A 134 2.12 4.40 8.79
CA ARG A 134 2.97 3.36 9.38
C ARG A 134 4.42 3.47 8.95
N PHE A 135 4.71 4.00 7.77
CA PHE A 135 6.05 4.10 7.21
C PHE A 135 7.08 4.72 8.17
N PRO A 136 6.79 5.83 8.90
CA PRO A 136 7.72 6.42 9.88
C PRO A 136 8.10 5.53 11.07
N SER A 137 7.37 4.44 11.31
CA SER A 137 7.70 3.46 12.36
C SER A 137 8.81 2.50 11.93
N TYR A 138 9.10 2.45 10.62
CA TYR A 138 10.06 1.50 10.02
C TYR A 138 11.22 2.23 9.33
N PHE A 139 10.93 3.30 8.60
CA PHE A 139 11.92 4.10 7.89
C PHE A 139 11.69 5.59 8.17
N PRO A 140 12.73 6.45 8.16
CA PRO A 140 12.53 7.88 8.40
C PRO A 140 11.57 8.49 7.38
N ALA A 141 10.61 9.29 7.83
CA ALA A 141 9.69 9.96 6.92
C ALA A 141 10.47 10.75 5.84
N PRO A 142 10.17 10.57 4.54
CA PRO A 142 10.79 11.33 3.45
C PRO A 142 10.54 12.85 3.52
N GLU A 143 9.67 13.29 4.44
CA GLU A 143 9.42 14.67 4.82
C GLU A 143 10.19 15.00 6.11
N SER A 144 11.46 15.41 6.01
CA SER A 144 12.11 16.38 6.92
C SER A 144 13.58 16.57 6.58
N GLY A 145 13.85 17.51 5.67
CA GLY A 145 15.17 18.04 5.36
C GLY A 145 15.32 19.55 5.56
N ARG A 146 14.45 20.24 6.33
CA ARG A 146 14.68 21.66 6.65
C ARG A 146 15.58 21.82 7.87
N LYS A 147 16.89 21.94 7.66
CA LYS A 147 17.70 22.87 8.47
C LYS A 147 17.56 24.26 7.82
N PRO A 148 17.17 25.32 8.55
CA PRO A 148 17.16 26.66 7.98
C PRO A 148 18.61 27.13 7.83
N LEU A 149 19.13 27.11 6.61
CA LEU A 149 20.36 27.82 6.26
C LEU A 149 20.13 28.62 4.98
N GLY A 150 20.15 29.94 5.13
CA GLY A 150 20.64 30.87 4.12
C GLY A 150 19.73 31.15 2.93
N LYS A 151 19.60 32.43 2.58
CA LYS A 151 18.97 32.88 1.34
C LYS A 151 19.75 32.34 0.14
N GLY A 152 19.06 31.62 -0.74
CA GLY A 152 19.54 31.17 -2.04
C GLY A 152 19.54 29.66 -2.19
N ARG A 153 18.37 29.06 -2.42
CA ARG A 153 18.26 27.69 -2.92
C ARG A 153 17.12 27.58 -3.93
N GLU A 154 17.41 26.82 -4.97
CA GLU A 154 16.50 26.34 -6.00
C GLU A 154 15.42 25.43 -5.40
N GLU A 155 14.26 25.40 -6.05
CA GLU A 155 13.08 24.64 -5.66
C GLU A 155 13.27 23.15 -5.99
N GLY A 156 13.50 22.35 -4.96
CA GLY A 156 13.44 20.88 -5.01
C GLY A 156 13.29 20.37 -3.59
N ALA A 157 12.21 19.65 -3.29
CA ALA A 157 11.97 19.13 -1.95
C ALA A 157 13.08 18.13 -1.57
N ASP A 158 14.05 18.54 -0.74
CA ASP A 158 15.19 17.72 -0.31
C ASP A 158 14.74 16.28 0.06
N ILE A 159 15.10 15.31 -0.78
CA ILE A 159 14.93 13.87 -0.52
C ILE A 159 15.99 13.49 0.52
N PRO A 160 15.65 12.81 1.63
CA PRO A 160 16.67 12.31 2.55
C PRO A 160 17.73 11.50 1.80
N ALA A 161 19.00 11.71 2.14
CA ALA A 161 20.14 11.12 1.41
C ALA A 161 20.00 9.59 1.23
N ASP A 162 19.38 8.93 2.20
CA ASP A 162 19.18 7.48 2.22
C ASP A 162 18.28 7.00 1.06
N TYR A 163 17.34 7.82 0.60
CA TYR A 163 16.43 7.46 -0.50
C TYR A 163 16.90 7.92 -1.88
N ALA A 164 17.97 8.72 -1.94
CA ALA A 164 18.39 9.40 -3.16
C ALA A 164 18.64 8.41 -4.31
N SER A 165 19.37 7.32 -4.07
CA SER A 165 19.66 6.32 -5.11
C SER A 165 18.42 5.64 -5.68
N VAL A 166 17.41 5.40 -4.84
CA VAL A 166 16.12 4.81 -5.27
C VAL A 166 15.36 5.82 -6.13
N VAL A 167 15.22 7.05 -5.66
CA VAL A 167 14.46 8.09 -6.38
C VAL A 167 15.16 8.48 -7.69
N ASP A 168 16.48 8.62 -7.68
CA ASP A 168 17.29 8.93 -8.87
C ASP A 168 17.18 7.83 -9.93
N TRP A 169 17.02 6.57 -9.53
CA TRP A 169 16.77 5.47 -10.46
C TRP A 169 15.48 5.69 -11.26
N PHE A 170 14.38 6.07 -10.59
CA PHE A 170 13.12 6.40 -11.26
C PHE A 170 13.21 7.69 -12.08
N ASN A 171 13.83 8.75 -11.53
CA ASN A 171 14.04 10.03 -12.24
C ASN A 171 14.89 9.87 -13.52
N SER A 172 15.67 8.79 -13.61
CA SER A 172 16.42 8.44 -14.83
C SER A 172 15.54 7.79 -15.92
N GLY A 173 14.21 7.77 -15.74
CA GLY A 173 13.23 7.24 -16.69
C GLY A 173 12.96 5.74 -16.54
N HIS A 174 13.43 5.10 -15.47
CA HIS A 174 13.10 3.69 -15.21
C HIS A 174 11.70 3.57 -14.60
N GLN A 175 11.05 2.46 -14.90
CA GLN A 175 9.75 2.08 -14.37
C GLN A 175 9.84 0.68 -13.75
N LEU A 176 9.09 0.44 -12.70
CA LEU A 176 8.97 -0.87 -12.07
C LEU A 176 7.51 -1.33 -12.08
N ASP A 177 7.24 -2.38 -12.83
CA ASP A 177 5.94 -3.04 -12.90
C ASP A 177 5.92 -4.24 -11.95
N LEU A 178 5.09 -4.18 -10.91
CA LEU A 178 4.85 -5.29 -10.00
C LEU A 178 3.45 -5.88 -10.27
N LEU A 179 3.40 -6.96 -11.05
CA LEU A 179 2.16 -7.71 -11.24
C LEU A 179 1.78 -8.44 -9.95
N TYR A 180 0.49 -8.41 -9.60
CA TYR A 180 -0.02 -9.02 -8.36
C TYR A 180 0.16 -10.54 -8.32
N ASP A 181 0.34 -11.16 -9.49
CA ASP A 181 0.59 -12.59 -9.63
C ASP A 181 2.01 -12.89 -10.09
N LEU A 182 3.02 -12.05 -9.83
CA LEU A 182 4.41 -12.43 -10.12
C LEU A 182 4.83 -13.68 -9.33
N PRO A 183 5.49 -14.67 -9.96
CA PRO A 183 6.17 -15.75 -9.23
C PRO A 183 7.31 -15.15 -8.39
N GLU A 184 7.66 -15.81 -7.29
CA GLU A 184 8.67 -15.36 -6.30
C GLU A 184 10.00 -14.96 -6.95
N THR A 185 10.46 -15.75 -7.90
CA THR A 185 11.73 -15.49 -8.58
C THR A 185 11.71 -14.21 -9.41
N GLU A 186 10.60 -13.92 -10.10
CA GLU A 186 10.48 -12.70 -10.91
C GLU A 186 10.16 -11.48 -10.05
N TYR A 187 9.39 -11.65 -8.96
CA TYR A 187 9.17 -10.60 -7.97
C TYR A 187 10.49 -10.09 -7.37
N ARG A 188 11.36 -11.00 -6.90
CA ARG A 188 12.67 -10.63 -6.34
C ARG A 188 13.56 -9.95 -7.39
N LYS A 189 13.65 -10.54 -8.58
CA LYS A 189 14.39 -9.93 -9.69
C LYS A 189 13.89 -8.53 -10.05
N ALA A 190 12.58 -8.28 -9.98
CA ALA A 190 12.01 -6.98 -10.26
C ALA A 190 12.47 -5.95 -9.23
N LEU A 191 12.42 -6.29 -7.94
CA LEU A 191 12.88 -5.43 -6.86
C LEU A 191 14.41 -5.21 -6.87
N ASP A 192 15.19 -6.25 -7.20
CA ASP A 192 16.66 -6.18 -7.28
C ASP A 192 17.17 -5.27 -8.41
N LYS A 193 16.32 -4.94 -9.40
CA LYS A 193 16.67 -3.98 -10.47
C LYS A 193 16.72 -2.54 -9.97
N VAL A 194 16.04 -2.22 -8.87
CA VAL A 194 15.95 -0.85 -8.36
C VAL A 194 17.23 -0.51 -7.59
N THR A 195 18.08 0.32 -8.20
CA THR A 195 19.38 0.69 -7.63
C THR A 195 19.23 1.30 -6.23
N GLY A 196 20.00 0.78 -5.27
CA GLY A 196 20.03 1.27 -3.89
C GLY A 196 18.87 0.79 -3.00
N LEU A 197 17.85 0.11 -3.55
CA LEU A 197 16.69 -0.33 -2.75
C LEU A 197 17.05 -1.41 -1.73
N SER A 198 17.80 -2.43 -2.15
CA SER A 198 18.25 -3.51 -1.25
C SER A 198 19.23 -2.98 -0.20
N ASP A 199 20.16 -2.10 -0.60
CA ASP A 199 21.14 -1.51 0.32
C ASP A 199 20.48 -0.63 1.37
N LEU A 200 19.47 0.16 0.97
CA LEU A 200 18.65 0.95 1.87
C LEU A 200 18.01 0.06 2.95
N VAL A 201 17.33 -1.02 2.57
CA VAL A 201 16.73 -1.94 3.54
C VAL A 201 17.80 -2.57 4.43
N SER A 202 18.93 -3.00 3.85
CA SER A 202 20.04 -3.61 4.59
C SER A 202 20.65 -2.67 5.65
N ASN A 203 20.69 -1.37 5.36
CA ASN A 203 21.22 -0.37 6.29
C ASN A 203 20.35 -0.20 7.54
N TYR A 204 19.03 -0.27 7.39
CA TYR A 204 18.09 -0.16 8.51
C TYR A 204 17.86 -1.50 9.22
N TYR A 205 17.91 -2.60 8.47
CA TYR A 205 17.53 -3.95 8.93
C TYR A 205 18.57 -5.01 8.55
N PRO A 206 19.82 -4.95 9.06
CA PRO A 206 20.92 -5.81 8.61
C PRO A 206 20.79 -7.30 8.98
N GLN A 207 19.80 -7.66 9.81
CA GLN A 207 19.60 -9.02 10.34
C GLN A 207 18.20 -9.57 10.02
N VAL A 208 17.49 -8.94 9.08
CA VAL A 208 16.16 -9.37 8.67
C VAL A 208 16.25 -10.62 7.80
N SER A 209 15.20 -11.45 7.83
CA SER A 209 15.14 -12.63 6.96
C SER A 209 15.09 -12.21 5.48
N PRO A 210 15.53 -13.05 4.53
CA PRO A 210 15.44 -12.72 3.11
C PRO A 210 14.02 -12.39 2.66
N ASP A 211 13.00 -13.07 3.17
CA ASP A 211 11.61 -12.83 2.76
C ASP A 211 11.08 -11.48 3.25
N GLU A 212 11.37 -11.15 4.52
CA GLU A 212 11.00 -9.88 5.11
C GLU A 212 11.83 -8.72 4.52
N HIS A 213 13.05 -8.97 4.06
CA HIS A 213 13.85 -8.01 3.29
C HIS A 213 13.13 -7.55 2.01
N TYR A 214 12.63 -8.48 1.20
CA TYR A 214 11.91 -8.12 -0.03
C TYR A 214 10.55 -7.48 0.25
N PHE A 215 9.85 -7.90 1.31
CA PHE A 215 8.65 -7.20 1.77
C PHE A 215 8.97 -5.72 2.09
N LEU A 216 10.05 -5.48 2.83
CA LEU A 216 10.50 -4.13 3.19
C LEU A 216 10.91 -3.32 1.96
N MET A 217 11.54 -3.94 0.96
CA MET A 217 11.86 -3.27 -0.32
C MET A 217 10.60 -2.77 -1.02
N GLU A 218 9.57 -3.61 -1.14
CA GLU A 218 8.29 -3.21 -1.71
C GLU A 218 7.58 -2.16 -0.84
N PHE A 219 7.62 -2.32 0.48
CA PHE A 219 7.06 -1.36 1.44
C PHE A 219 7.71 0.03 1.34
N VAL A 220 9.01 0.11 1.06
CA VAL A 220 9.72 1.36 0.75
C VAL A 220 9.16 2.04 -0.48
N LEU A 221 8.95 1.30 -1.58
CA LEU A 221 8.41 1.88 -2.81
C LEU A 221 7.00 2.44 -2.59
N HIS A 222 6.14 1.68 -1.92
CA HIS A 222 4.82 2.17 -1.52
C HIS A 222 4.93 3.40 -0.62
N GLY A 223 5.77 3.37 0.42
CA GLY A 223 5.98 4.51 1.31
C GLY A 223 6.44 5.76 0.58
N LEU A 224 7.46 5.67 -0.28
CA LEU A 224 7.94 6.78 -1.10
C LEU A 224 6.84 7.34 -2.00
N ALA A 225 6.00 6.48 -2.59
CA ALA A 225 4.86 6.93 -3.39
C ALA A 225 3.81 7.67 -2.55
N GLU A 226 3.47 7.17 -1.36
CA GLU A 226 2.54 7.87 -0.45
C GLU A 226 3.10 9.20 0.08
N TYR A 227 4.41 9.39 0.00
CA TYR A 227 5.12 10.64 0.30
C TYR A 227 5.39 11.49 -0.94
N SER A 228 4.76 11.18 -2.07
CA SER A 228 4.92 11.89 -3.35
C SER A 228 6.39 12.04 -3.73
N ARG A 229 7.19 10.99 -3.50
CA ARG A 229 8.59 10.89 -3.95
C ARG A 229 8.73 10.02 -5.19
N LEU A 230 7.73 9.19 -5.47
CA LEU A 230 7.59 8.37 -6.67
C LEU A 230 6.15 8.50 -7.18
N ASN A 231 5.95 8.33 -8.48
CA ASN A 231 4.61 8.05 -9.00
C ASN A 231 4.24 6.60 -8.68
N LYS A 232 2.94 6.35 -8.44
CA LYS A 232 2.37 5.01 -8.29
C LYS A 232 1.03 4.95 -9.00
N GLN A 233 1.00 4.22 -10.10
CA GLN A 233 -0.22 3.93 -10.82
C GLN A 233 -0.73 2.54 -10.44
N ILE A 234 -2.01 2.46 -10.11
CA ILE A 234 -2.67 1.21 -9.75
C ILE A 234 -3.47 0.73 -10.95
N LEU A 235 -3.09 -0.43 -11.47
CA LEU A 235 -3.76 -1.11 -12.58
C LEU A 235 -4.52 -2.34 -12.05
N GLN A 236 -5.43 -2.89 -12.86
CA GLN A 236 -6.25 -4.05 -12.46
C GLN A 236 -5.41 -5.27 -12.03
N HIS A 237 -4.18 -5.40 -12.55
CA HIS A 237 -3.31 -6.56 -12.31
C HIS A 237 -1.89 -6.19 -11.88
N ALA A 238 -1.61 -4.90 -11.67
CA ALA A 238 -0.25 -4.43 -11.40
C ALA A 238 -0.25 -3.15 -10.56
N THR A 239 0.80 -2.97 -9.78
CA THR A 239 1.22 -1.63 -9.35
C THR A 239 2.43 -1.22 -10.16
N VAL A 240 2.37 -0.03 -10.74
CA VAL A 240 3.44 0.54 -11.56
C VAL A 240 4.05 1.72 -10.82
N PHE A 241 5.35 1.66 -10.55
CA PHE A 241 6.11 2.76 -9.96
C PHE A 241 6.94 3.46 -11.02
N GLY A 242 6.98 4.78 -10.98
CA GLY A 242 7.68 5.60 -11.97
C GLY A 242 8.15 6.95 -11.42
N ASP A 243 8.73 7.75 -12.31
CA ASP A 243 9.03 9.16 -12.04
C ASP A 243 7.73 9.95 -11.81
N LEU A 244 7.73 10.77 -10.75
CA LEU A 244 6.64 11.66 -10.43
C LEU A 244 6.46 12.76 -11.48
N LEU A 245 7.56 13.37 -11.93
CA LEU A 245 7.52 14.53 -12.81
C LEU A 245 7.00 14.15 -14.20
N SER A 246 7.52 13.05 -14.76
CA SER A 246 7.07 12.52 -16.05
C SER A 246 5.58 12.16 -16.04
N ALA A 247 5.06 11.62 -14.94
CA ALA A 247 3.65 11.27 -14.81
C ALA A 247 2.73 12.50 -14.80
N MET A 248 3.15 13.59 -14.15
CA MET A 248 2.40 14.85 -14.11
C MET A 248 2.27 15.51 -15.49
N PHE A 249 3.31 15.46 -16.32
CA PHE A 249 3.24 16.01 -17.67
C PHE A 249 2.36 15.17 -18.61
N GLN A 250 2.26 13.85 -18.38
CA GLN A 250 1.41 12.98 -19.19
C GLN A 250 -0.08 13.12 -18.87
N SER A 251 -0.45 13.49 -17.63
CA SER A 251 -1.85 13.76 -17.30
C SER A 251 -2.36 15.03 -17.98
N ASP A 252 -1.55 16.08 -18.02
CA ASP A 252 -1.93 17.38 -18.60
C ASP A 252 -2.12 17.29 -20.14
N ASP A 253 -1.31 16.49 -20.84
CA ASP A 253 -1.43 16.29 -22.30
C ASP A 253 -2.64 15.43 -22.71
N SER A 254 -3.27 14.72 -21.77
CA SER A 254 -4.41 13.83 -22.03
C SER A 254 -5.79 14.50 -21.93
N GLU A 255 -5.85 15.73 -21.41
CA GLU A 255 -7.09 16.52 -21.30
C GLU A 255 -7.46 17.27 -22.61
N ASP A 256 -6.60 17.23 -23.64
CA ASP A 256 -6.75 18.01 -24.88
C ASP A 256 -7.44 17.26 -26.06
N TRP A 257 -8.02 16.06 -25.84
CA TRP A 257 -8.58 15.22 -26.93
C TRP A 257 -10.09 14.89 -26.84
N GLU A 258 -10.87 15.57 -26.01
CA GLU A 258 -12.35 15.40 -25.98
C GLU A 258 -13.11 16.68 -26.37
N GLU A 259 -12.77 17.31 -27.51
CA GLU A 259 -13.68 18.24 -28.22
C GLU A 259 -13.43 18.16 -29.74
N GLU A 260 -13.84 17.06 -30.37
CA GLU A 260 -14.30 17.11 -31.77
C GLU A 260 -15.74 16.58 -31.78
N ASP A 261 -16.68 17.51 -31.56
CA ASP A 261 -18.10 17.31 -31.76
C ASP A 261 -18.35 16.76 -33.17
N GLU A 262 -19.05 15.62 -33.23
CA GLU A 262 -19.68 15.09 -34.43
C GLU A 262 -20.74 16.08 -34.93
N ASP A 263 -20.36 17.00 -35.82
CA ASP A 263 -21.28 17.68 -36.74
C ASP A 263 -21.76 16.67 -37.80
N ASP A 264 -22.70 15.79 -37.43
CA ASP A 264 -23.45 14.95 -38.38
C ASP A 264 -24.89 15.49 -38.50
N ASP A 265 -25.06 16.46 -39.40
CA ASP A 265 -26.36 17.00 -39.81
C ASP A 265 -26.52 16.79 -41.32
N PHE A 266 -27.11 15.66 -41.73
CA PHE A 266 -27.76 15.43 -43.04
C PHE A 266 -28.86 14.36 -42.98
#